data_AF-A0A0Q9Y7N0-F1
#
_entry.id   AF-A0A0Q9Y7N0-F1
#
_cell.length_a   1.000
_cell.length_b   1.000
_cell.length_c   1.000
_cell.angle_alpha   90.00
_cell.angle_beta   90.00
_cell.angle_gamma   90.00
#
_symmetry.space_group_name_H-M   'P 1'
#
loop_
_entity.id
_entity.type
_entity.pdbx_description
1 polymer ?
#
loop_
_entity_poly.entity_id
_entity_poly.type
_entity_poly.pdbx_seq_one_letter_code
_entity_poly.pdbx_strand_id
1 'polypeptide(L)'
;MAKRKSPHKRKVAKELQVTAKYIIVRLKKKGIVVQRYDSYSTNSIYLKLDYGVSNSIRISDHKGKKHLSYRYNVLTSCPYPVSSKDYKGFVRFYVPISEWDMLIRKILFDRSGQNEYVWTEQLPPIYGKKSA
;
A
#
# COMPACT_ATOMS: atom_id res chain seq x y z
N MET A 1 14.30 -6.90 -28.35
CA MET A 1 13.49 -7.97 -27.72
C MET A 1 13.57 -7.85 -26.20
N ALA A 2 12.45 -7.71 -25.49
CA ALA A 2 12.47 -7.64 -24.02
C ALA A 2 12.91 -8.99 -23.44
N LYS A 3 13.96 -9.01 -22.61
CA LYS A 3 14.43 -10.24 -21.95
C LYS A 3 13.33 -10.79 -21.04
N ARG A 4 13.06 -12.10 -21.14
CA ARG A 4 12.05 -12.80 -20.32
C ARG A 4 12.42 -12.68 -18.83
N LYS A 5 11.44 -12.34 -17.97
CA LYS A 5 11.63 -12.27 -16.51
C LYS A 5 12.01 -13.64 -15.94
N SER A 6 12.89 -13.66 -14.94
CA SER A 6 13.23 -14.89 -14.21
C SER A 6 11.99 -15.50 -13.53
N PRO A 7 11.97 -16.83 -13.28
CA PRO A 7 10.83 -17.49 -12.64
C PRO A 7 10.39 -16.83 -11.33
N HIS A 8 11.35 -16.46 -10.48
CA HIS A 8 11.09 -15.74 -9.23
C HIS A 8 10.42 -14.39 -9.48
N LYS A 9 10.94 -13.56 -10.40
CA LYS A 9 10.34 -12.26 -10.73
C LYS A 9 8.92 -12.40 -11.30
N ARG A 10 8.61 -13.47 -12.02
CA ARG A 10 7.24 -13.75 -12.48
C ARG A 10 6.31 -14.11 -11.33
N LYS A 11 6.77 -14.91 -10.36
CA LYS A 11 6.00 -15.27 -9.16
C LYS A 11 5.63 -14.01 -8.38
N VAL A 12 6.60 -13.15 -8.10
CA VAL A 12 6.38 -11.86 -7.41
C VAL A 12 5.41 -10.98 -8.20
N ALA A 13 5.61 -10.83 -9.52
CA ALA A 13 4.67 -10.06 -10.35
C ALA A 13 3.23 -10.62 -10.28
N LYS A 14 3.05 -11.95 -10.29
CA LYS A 14 1.73 -12.58 -10.13
C LYS A 14 1.12 -12.27 -8.77
N GLU A 15 1.92 -12.27 -7.70
CA GLU A 15 1.48 -11.93 -6.36
C GLU A 15 0.97 -10.49 -6.28
N LEU A 16 1.73 -9.52 -6.81
CA LEU A 16 1.29 -8.11 -6.88
C LEU A 16 -0.05 -7.97 -7.62
N GLN A 17 -0.24 -8.73 -8.70
CA GLN A 17 -1.47 -8.72 -9.52
C GLN A 17 -2.67 -9.28 -8.74
N VAL A 18 -2.47 -10.37 -7.98
CA VAL A 18 -3.50 -10.95 -7.11
C VAL A 18 -3.87 -9.96 -6.00
N THR A 19 -2.87 -9.37 -5.33
CA THR A 19 -3.07 -8.36 -4.29
C THR A 19 -3.83 -7.15 -4.83
N ALA A 20 -3.45 -6.63 -6.01
CA ALA A 20 -4.15 -5.52 -6.64
C ALA A 20 -5.61 -5.86 -6.94
N LYS A 21 -5.87 -7.04 -7.52
CA LYS A 21 -7.24 -7.50 -7.80
C LYS A 21 -8.08 -7.57 -6.53
N TYR A 22 -7.54 -8.15 -5.46
CA TYR A 22 -8.24 -8.27 -4.19
C TYR A 22 -8.59 -6.89 -3.60
N ILE A 23 -7.62 -5.99 -3.51
CA ILE A 23 -7.81 -4.62 -2.99
C ILE A 23 -8.87 -3.88 -3.81
N ILE A 24 -8.79 -3.92 -5.14
CA ILE A 24 -9.75 -3.25 -6.03
C ILE A 24 -11.17 -3.76 -5.77
N VAL A 25 -11.38 -5.08 -5.71
CA VAL A 25 -12.70 -5.67 -5.47
C VAL A 25 -13.26 -5.21 -4.12
N ARG A 26 -12.44 -5.21 -3.06
CA ARG A 26 -12.88 -4.83 -1.72
C ARG A 26 -13.19 -3.34 -1.61
N LEU A 27 -12.37 -2.47 -2.19
CA LEU A 27 -12.60 -1.03 -2.18
C LEU A 27 -13.85 -0.64 -2.99
N LYS A 28 -14.04 -1.23 -4.17
CA LYS A 28 -15.25 -1.01 -4.99
C LYS A 28 -16.53 -1.43 -4.24
N LYS A 29 -16.50 -2.57 -3.53
CA LYS A 29 -17.61 -3.00 -2.66
C LYS A 29 -17.94 -2.01 -1.52
N LYS A 30 -17.01 -1.12 -1.18
CA LYS A 30 -17.19 -0.06 -0.18
C LYS A 30 -17.49 1.32 -0.80
N GLY A 31 -17.83 1.35 -2.09
CA GLY A 31 -18.20 2.56 -2.81
C GLY A 31 -17.03 3.49 -3.13
N ILE A 32 -15.80 2.97 -3.20
CA ILE A 32 -14.62 3.73 -3.64
C ILE A 32 -14.41 3.49 -5.14
N VAL A 33 -14.27 4.58 -5.90
CA VAL A 33 -13.87 4.51 -7.30
C VAL A 33 -12.37 4.24 -7.38
N VAL A 34 -11.94 3.29 -8.21
CA VAL A 34 -10.52 2.91 -8.33
C VAL A 34 -10.08 2.97 -9.77
N GLN A 35 -9.08 3.82 -10.06
CA GLN A 35 -8.36 3.83 -11.34
C GLN A 35 -7.02 3.09 -11.19
N ARG A 36 -6.72 2.18 -12.10
CA ARG A 36 -5.53 1.32 -12.05
C ARG A 36 -4.53 1.68 -13.15
N TYR A 37 -3.26 1.72 -12.78
CA TYR A 37 -2.14 1.93 -13.69
C TYR A 37 -1.00 0.97 -13.36
N ASP A 38 -0.54 0.23 -14.35
CA ASP A 38 0.63 -0.67 -14.21
C ASP A 38 1.87 0.04 -14.78
N SER A 39 2.97 0.01 -14.04
CA SER A 39 4.22 0.62 -14.49
C SER A 39 4.82 -0.14 -15.67
N TYR A 40 5.25 0.59 -16.70
CA TYR A 40 5.93 0.01 -17.86
C TYR A 40 7.37 -0.42 -17.56
N SER A 41 8.04 0.29 -16.64
CA SER A 41 9.48 0.13 -16.38
C SER A 41 9.80 -0.54 -15.05
N THR A 42 8.82 -0.63 -14.13
CA THR A 42 8.99 -1.23 -12.80
C THR A 42 7.91 -2.26 -12.51
N ASN A 43 8.12 -3.10 -11.49
CA ASN A 43 7.09 -4.01 -11.01
C ASN A 43 6.22 -3.30 -9.96
N SER A 44 5.52 -2.25 -10.40
CA SER A 44 4.65 -1.42 -9.56
C SER A 44 3.26 -1.33 -10.17
N ILE A 45 2.24 -1.40 -9.33
CA ILE A 45 0.84 -1.13 -9.67
C ILE A 45 0.38 0.05 -8.82
N TYR A 46 -0.27 1.02 -9.45
CA TYR A 46 -0.77 2.23 -8.82
C TYR A 46 -2.28 2.26 -8.90
N LEU A 47 -2.93 2.49 -7.76
CA LEU A 47 -4.37 2.63 -7.65
C LEU A 47 -4.68 4.05 -7.18
N LYS A 48 -5.35 4.83 -8.01
CA LYS A 48 -5.87 6.15 -7.63
C LYS A 48 -7.30 5.95 -7.11
N LEU A 49 -7.58 6.49 -5.93
CA LEU A 49 -8.85 6.30 -5.21
C LEU A 49 -9.69 7.57 -5.31
N ASP A 50 -10.97 7.44 -5.69
CA ASP A 50 -11.92 8.55 -5.84
C ASP A 50 -11.32 9.71 -6.66
N TYR A 51 -10.72 9.38 -7.81
CA TYR A 51 -10.04 10.33 -8.69
C TYR A 51 -8.86 11.09 -8.05
N GLY A 52 -8.36 10.62 -6.92
CA GLY A 52 -7.22 11.16 -6.18
C GLY A 52 -7.60 11.78 -4.83
N VAL A 53 -8.89 12.03 -4.59
CA VAL A 53 -9.39 12.61 -3.33
C VAL A 53 -9.06 11.72 -2.14
N SER A 54 -9.26 10.41 -2.29
CA SER A 54 -8.93 9.41 -1.26
C SER A 54 -7.47 8.92 -1.35
N ASN A 55 -6.57 9.75 -1.88
CA ASN A 55 -5.16 9.44 -2.13
C ASN A 55 -4.94 8.28 -3.12
N SER A 56 -3.77 7.63 -3.05
CA SER A 56 -3.36 6.55 -3.95
C SER A 56 -2.59 5.46 -3.23
N ILE A 57 -2.73 4.23 -3.74
CA ILE A 57 -2.03 3.04 -3.27
C ILE A 57 -0.94 2.67 -4.28
N ARG A 58 0.26 2.42 -3.80
CA ARG A 58 1.32 1.74 -4.57
C ARG A 58 1.48 0.31 -4.09
N ILE A 59 1.44 -0.64 -5.01
CA ILE A 59 1.70 -2.05 -4.76
C ILE A 59 2.99 -2.41 -5.51
N SER A 60 4.07 -2.73 -4.82
CA SER A 60 5.37 -2.95 -5.47
C SER A 60 6.27 -3.92 -4.72
N ASP A 61 7.28 -4.45 -5.41
CA ASP A 61 8.30 -5.33 -4.84
C ASP A 61 9.55 -4.59 -4.33
N HIS A 62 9.49 -3.26 -4.28
CA HIS A 62 10.61 -2.40 -3.90
C HIS A 62 10.11 -1.16 -3.14
N LYS A 63 11.00 -0.58 -2.32
CA LYS A 63 10.69 0.62 -1.49
C LYS A 63 10.38 1.89 -2.29
N GLY A 64 10.83 1.97 -3.54
CA GLY A 64 10.66 3.15 -4.40
C GLY A 64 11.69 4.26 -4.14
N LYS A 65 11.45 5.44 -4.71
CA LYS A 65 12.34 6.61 -4.61
C LYS A 65 11.87 7.58 -3.52
N LYS A 66 12.82 8.28 -2.87
CA LYS A 66 12.53 9.21 -1.77
C LYS A 66 11.55 10.33 -2.15
N HIS A 67 11.67 10.88 -3.37
CA HIS A 67 10.83 11.99 -3.85
C HIS A 67 9.40 11.61 -4.21
N LEU A 68 9.06 10.31 -4.30
CA LEU A 68 7.70 9.86 -4.64
C LEU A 68 6.87 9.65 -3.37
N SER A 69 5.77 10.39 -3.25
CA SER A 69 4.95 10.44 -2.03
C SER A 69 3.58 9.79 -2.22
N TYR A 70 3.54 8.47 -2.05
CA TYR A 70 2.28 7.73 -1.98
C TYR A 70 1.83 7.60 -0.52
N ARG A 71 0.59 7.97 -0.24
CA ARG A 71 -0.01 7.84 1.10
C ARG A 71 -0.06 6.38 1.56
N TYR A 72 -0.38 5.45 0.67
CA TYR A 72 -0.52 4.03 0.97
C TYR A 72 0.43 3.18 0.14
N ASN A 73 1.12 2.25 0.78
CA ASN A 73 2.15 1.42 0.15
C ASN A 73 2.01 -0.03 0.62
N VAL A 74 1.88 -0.95 -0.34
CA VAL A 74 1.88 -2.40 -0.12
C VAL A 74 3.14 -2.96 -0.72
N LEU A 75 4.05 -3.47 0.11
CA LEU A 75 5.36 -3.92 -0.35
C LEU A 75 5.64 -5.37 0.03
N THR A 76 6.25 -6.12 -0.88
CA THR A 76 6.78 -7.46 -0.54
C THR A 76 7.96 -7.39 0.43
N SER A 77 8.71 -6.28 0.40
CA SER A 77 9.88 -6.05 1.25
C SER A 77 9.55 -5.39 2.59
N CYS A 78 8.26 -5.15 2.90
CA CYS A 78 7.85 -4.54 4.15
C CYS A 78 7.58 -5.66 5.17
N PRO A 79 8.35 -5.74 6.27
CA PRO A 79 8.22 -6.83 7.22
C PRO A 79 7.01 -6.65 8.16
N TYR A 80 6.62 -5.42 8.45
CA TYR A 80 5.50 -5.09 9.32
C TYR A 80 4.93 -3.71 8.98
N PRO A 81 3.65 -3.45 9.32
CA PRO A 81 3.02 -2.14 9.18
C PRO A 81 3.83 -1.00 9.81
N VAL A 82 4.05 0.08 9.05
CA VAL A 82 4.80 1.24 9.55
C VAL A 82 4.35 2.52 8.86
N SER A 83 4.34 3.62 9.61
CA SER A 83 4.16 4.97 9.08
C SER A 83 5.49 5.71 9.06
N SER A 84 5.74 6.50 8.00
CA SER A 84 6.83 7.47 7.98
C SER A 84 6.35 8.78 7.38
N LYS A 85 7.14 9.85 7.52
CA LYS A 85 6.88 11.12 6.83
C LYS A 85 7.82 11.28 5.65
N ASP A 86 7.34 11.93 4.59
CA ASP A 86 8.19 12.36 3.49
C ASP A 86 8.95 13.66 3.83
N TYR A 87 9.75 14.14 2.87
CA TYR A 87 10.52 15.38 3.02
C TYR A 87 9.64 16.64 3.14
N LYS A 88 8.34 16.56 2.84
CA LYS A 88 7.34 17.63 2.99
C LYS A 88 6.46 17.43 4.21
N GLY A 89 6.71 16.41 5.03
CA GLY A 89 5.93 16.09 6.22
C GLY A 89 4.68 15.23 5.99
N PHE A 90 4.36 14.83 4.75
CA PHE A 90 3.20 13.99 4.46
C PHE A 90 3.42 12.56 4.94
N VAL A 91 2.45 12.04 5.69
CA VAL A 91 2.50 10.67 6.20
C VAL A 91 2.34 9.66 5.05
N ARG A 92 3.16 8.62 5.11
CA ARG A 92 3.18 7.44 4.24
C ARG A 92 2.98 6.21 5.10
N PHE A 93 1.94 5.45 4.80
CA PHE A 93 1.62 4.19 5.43
C PHE A 93 2.12 3.04 4.57
N TYR A 94 2.88 2.13 5.18
CA TYR A 94 3.43 0.93 4.55
C TYR A 94 2.86 -0.29 5.22
N VAL A 95 2.51 -1.29 4.42
CA VAL A 95 2.05 -2.60 4.89
C VAL A 95 2.76 -3.72 4.12
N PRO A 96 3.00 -4.86 4.77
CA PRO A 96 3.38 -6.09 4.08
C PRO A 96 2.34 -6.49 3.02
N ILE A 97 2.77 -7.22 1.99
CA ILE A 97 1.86 -7.69 0.94
C ILE A 97 0.71 -8.55 1.46
N SER A 98 0.87 -9.21 2.61
CA SER A 98 -0.15 -10.03 3.27
C SER A 98 -1.17 -9.25 4.12
N GLU A 99 -0.91 -7.98 4.43
CA GLU A 99 -1.67 -7.18 5.40
C GLU A 99 -2.65 -6.20 4.73
N TRP A 100 -3.27 -6.62 3.61
CA TRP A 100 -4.16 -5.77 2.82
C TRP A 100 -5.44 -5.35 3.56
N ASP A 101 -5.96 -6.16 4.48
CA ASP A 101 -7.21 -5.84 5.19
C ASP A 101 -7.01 -4.67 6.15
N MET A 102 -5.84 -4.59 6.79
CA MET A 102 -5.46 -3.45 7.62
C MET A 102 -5.32 -2.17 6.77
N LEU A 103 -4.74 -2.26 5.58
CA LEU A 103 -4.72 -1.14 4.64
C LEU A 103 -6.12 -0.67 4.27
N ILE A 104 -7.02 -1.59 3.92
CA ILE A 104 -8.41 -1.24 3.54
C ILE A 104 -9.12 -0.53 4.71
N ARG A 105 -8.97 -1.02 5.94
CA ARG A 105 -9.53 -0.35 7.13
C ARG A 105 -8.98 1.07 7.29
N LYS A 106 -7.66 1.25 7.12
CA LYS A 106 -7.03 2.57 7.20
C LYS A 106 -7.55 3.53 6.14
N ILE A 107 -7.70 3.07 4.89
CA ILE A 107 -8.27 3.89 3.80
C ILE A 107 -9.70 4.31 4.12
N LEU A 108 -10.54 3.38 4.58
CA LEU A 108 -11.95 3.68 4.88
C LEU A 108 -12.09 4.70 6.01
N PHE A 109 -11.22 4.61 7.02
CA PHE A 109 -11.19 5.61 8.08
C PHE A 109 -10.68 6.96 7.59
N ASP A 110 -9.56 6.98 6.85
CA ASP A 110 -9.02 8.24 6.33
C ASP A 110 -10.06 8.94 5.44
N ARG A 111 -10.83 8.16 4.67
CA ARG A 111 -11.92 8.63 3.83
C ARG A 111 -13.14 9.15 4.62
N SER A 112 -13.44 8.60 5.79
CA SER A 112 -14.60 9.05 6.59
C SER A 112 -14.37 10.41 7.25
N GLY A 113 -13.19 11.01 7.10
CA GLY A 113 -12.88 12.33 7.65
C GLY A 113 -12.63 12.33 9.17
N GLN A 114 -12.56 11.16 9.82
CA GLN A 114 -12.27 11.03 11.26
C GLN A 114 -10.78 11.27 11.58
N ASN A 115 -10.04 12.00 10.74
CA ASN A 115 -8.58 12.04 10.75
C ASN A 115 -8.02 12.97 11.85
N GLU A 116 -7.32 12.40 12.83
CA GLU A 116 -5.84 12.36 12.89
C GLU A 116 -5.33 11.89 14.27
N TYR A 117 -6.15 11.99 15.33
CA TYR A 117 -5.75 11.67 16.71
C TYR A 117 -5.97 10.21 17.16
N VAL A 118 -6.86 9.45 16.52
CA VAL A 118 -7.32 8.16 17.08
C VAL A 118 -6.49 6.93 16.65
N TRP A 119 -5.77 6.98 15.53
CA TRP A 119 -5.06 5.79 15.01
C TRP A 119 -3.78 5.43 15.75
N THR A 120 -3.19 6.37 16.50
CA THR A 120 -1.99 6.10 17.29
C THR A 120 -2.31 5.39 18.61
N GLU A 121 -3.53 5.49 19.13
CA GLU A 121 -3.92 4.92 20.42
C GLU A 121 -4.63 3.56 20.32
N GLN A 122 -5.04 3.12 19.12
CA GLN A 122 -5.83 1.89 18.93
C GLN A 122 -5.09 0.75 18.23
N LEU A 123 -3.77 0.85 18.07
CA LEU A 123 -2.98 -0.34 17.72
C LEU A 123 -2.81 -1.21 18.97
N PRO A 124 -3.04 -2.54 18.90
CA PRO A 124 -2.57 -3.43 19.97
C PRO A 124 -1.06 -3.21 20.14
N PRO A 125 -0.54 -3.29 21.38
CA PRO A 125 0.85 -3.02 21.67
C PRO A 125 1.73 -3.81 20.69
N ILE A 126 2.57 -3.07 19.97
CA ILE A 126 3.74 -3.50 19.23
C ILE A 126 4.16 -4.93 19.61
N TYR A 127 4.00 -5.85 18.65
CA TYR A 127 4.62 -7.16 18.72
C TYR A 127 6.12 -6.99 19.03
N GLY A 128 6.48 -7.35 20.25
CA GLY A 128 7.87 -7.61 20.66
C GLY A 128 8.57 -6.47 21.39
N LYS A 129 8.26 -6.28 22.67
CA LYS A 129 9.35 -6.35 23.66
C LYS A 129 9.94 -7.76 23.54
N LYS A 130 11.10 -7.90 22.90
CA LYS A 130 12.02 -8.97 23.29
C LYS A 130 12.96 -8.35 24.31
N SER A 131 12.74 -8.77 25.55
CA SER A 131 13.64 -8.60 26.66
C SER A 131 15.07 -8.98 26.26
N ALA A 132 16.01 -8.10 26.59
CA ALA A 132 17.33 -8.44 27.09
C ALA A 132 17.67 -7.36 28.13
#